data_AF-A0A3R7A798-F1
#
_entry.id   AF-A0A3R7A798-F1
#
_cell.length_a   1.000
_cell.length_b   1.000
_cell.length_c   1.000
_cell.angle_alpha   90.00
_cell.angle_beta   90.00
_cell.angle_gamma   90.00
#
_symmetry.space_group_name_H-M   'P 1'
#
loop_
_entity.id
_entity.type
_entity.pdbx_description
1 polymer ?
#
loop_
_entity_poly.entity_id
_entity_poly.type
_entity_poly.pdbx_seq_one_letter_code
_entity_poly.pdbx_strand_id
1 'polypeptide(L)'
;TVCVDIARAYRTSGAYGHNNPTNNTGYQLQLPESLHPAFRGGTDIGSDERSHVQYTLYNMPVSLSRSFIYPRLFSLLDLAPEAGLPSDDPRAVTAGADKIVLPHVLNLSVERLNTEGAFLLEDTLSLYLWVGRALHPRFVSSLFGADSIEGIDCRELSLAPPTDDVGTRVHNIVQALREDRTAHMKLHVIREGHPVEGKFFWKLVEDRASFAGGQASYAEYLGQINRLSHGGK
;
A
#
# COMPACT_ATOMS: atom_id res chain seq x y z
N THR A 1 -23.59 0.83 3.09
CA THR A 1 -24.78 1.70 3.20
C THR A 1 -24.39 3.16 3.03
N VAL A 2 -23.49 3.72 3.86
CA VAL A 2 -23.04 5.12 3.77
C VAL A 2 -22.56 5.55 2.37
N CYS A 3 -21.69 4.78 1.71
CA CYS A 3 -21.22 5.12 0.35
C CYS A 3 -22.37 5.14 -0.69
N VAL A 4 -23.38 4.29 -0.53
CA VAL A 4 -24.57 4.29 -1.40
C VAL A 4 -25.40 5.54 -1.16
N ASP A 5 -25.59 5.92 0.10
CA ASP A 5 -26.38 7.09 0.49
C ASP A 5 -25.71 8.39 0.04
N ILE A 6 -24.39 8.50 0.18
CA ILE A 6 -23.59 9.62 -0.35
C ILE A 6 -23.71 9.68 -1.87
N ALA A 7 -23.49 8.57 -2.57
CA ALA A 7 -23.59 8.52 -4.03
C ALA A 7 -25.01 8.86 -4.53
N ARG A 8 -26.04 8.43 -3.80
CA ARG A 8 -27.44 8.75 -4.08
C ARG A 8 -27.72 10.23 -3.85
N ALA A 9 -27.32 10.78 -2.69
CA ALA A 9 -27.49 12.20 -2.36
C ALA A 9 -26.78 13.11 -3.37
N TYR A 10 -25.57 12.76 -3.78
CA TYR A 10 -24.83 13.51 -4.81
C TYR A 10 -25.59 13.54 -6.15
N ARG A 11 -26.15 12.40 -6.58
CA ARG A 11 -26.96 12.32 -7.81
C ARG A 11 -28.26 13.10 -7.72
N THR A 12 -28.96 13.02 -6.59
CA THR A 12 -30.24 13.72 -6.40
C THR A 12 -30.07 15.22 -6.18
N SER A 13 -28.93 15.66 -5.66
CA SER A 13 -28.62 17.08 -5.41
C SER A 13 -28.36 17.94 -6.66
N GLY A 14 -28.33 17.34 -7.86
CA GLY A 14 -28.14 18.08 -9.12
C GLY A 14 -26.70 18.48 -9.46
N ALA A 15 -25.72 18.11 -8.64
CA ALA A 15 -24.28 18.28 -8.95
C ALA A 15 -23.80 17.32 -10.06
N TYR A 16 -24.56 16.25 -10.33
CA TYR A 16 -24.30 15.32 -11.43
C TYR A 16 -24.72 15.95 -12.77
N GLY A 17 -23.79 16.69 -13.40
CA GLY A 17 -24.03 17.32 -14.70
C GLY A 17 -23.40 18.71 -14.90
N HIS A 18 -22.80 19.32 -13.86
CA HIS A 18 -21.96 20.49 -14.07
C HIS A 18 -20.57 20.03 -14.53
N ASN A 19 -20.35 20.07 -15.85
CA ASN A 19 -19.05 19.91 -16.49
C ASN A 19 -18.09 20.99 -15.97
N ASN A 20 -17.42 20.75 -14.84
CA ASN A 20 -16.24 21.51 -14.47
C ASN A 20 -15.00 20.63 -14.69
N PRO A 21 -14.27 20.81 -15.81
CA PRO A 21 -13.15 19.94 -16.19
C PRO A 21 -11.90 20.09 -15.29
N THR A 22 -11.95 20.94 -14.26
CA THR A 22 -10.78 21.33 -13.46
C THR A 22 -10.63 20.59 -12.12
N ASN A 23 -11.64 19.84 -11.67
CA ASN A 23 -11.62 19.11 -10.39
C ASN A 23 -11.69 17.58 -10.58
N ASN A 24 -10.89 17.05 -11.50
CA ASN A 24 -10.81 15.60 -11.74
C ASN A 24 -9.89 14.85 -10.75
N THR A 25 -9.56 15.44 -9.59
CA THR A 25 -9.12 14.67 -8.43
C THR A 25 -10.35 13.99 -7.82
N GLY A 26 -10.89 13.01 -8.55
CA GLY A 26 -11.99 12.19 -8.06
C GLY A 26 -11.61 11.68 -6.68
N TYR A 27 -12.40 12.02 -5.67
CA TYR A 27 -12.31 11.37 -4.37
C TYR A 27 -12.47 9.88 -4.62
N GLN A 28 -11.34 9.15 -4.62
CA GLN A 28 -11.35 7.70 -4.74
C GLN A 28 -12.18 7.22 -3.56
N LEU A 29 -13.33 6.62 -3.86
CA LEU A 29 -14.19 6.03 -2.84
C LEU A 29 -13.34 4.98 -2.15
N GLN A 30 -12.97 5.25 -0.91
CA GLN A 30 -12.26 4.27 -0.12
C GLN A 30 -13.14 3.03 -0.04
N LEU A 31 -12.50 1.90 -0.32
CA LEU A 31 -13.10 0.59 -0.28
C LEU A 31 -13.86 0.35 1.04
N PRO A 32 -14.78 -0.61 1.07
CA PRO A 32 -15.49 -0.97 2.29
C PRO A 32 -14.54 -1.09 3.47
N GLU A 33 -14.90 -0.47 4.60
CA GLU A 33 -14.23 -0.64 5.89
C GLU A 33 -13.96 -2.13 6.18
N SER A 34 -14.86 -3.02 5.72
CA SER A 34 -14.77 -4.48 5.84
C SER A 34 -13.55 -5.14 5.18
N LEU A 35 -12.76 -4.44 4.36
CA LEU A 35 -11.51 -4.97 3.83
C LEU A 35 -10.33 -4.76 4.78
N HIS A 36 -10.41 -3.77 5.66
CA HIS A 36 -9.34 -3.50 6.60
C HIS A 36 -9.37 -4.53 7.75
N PRO A 37 -8.21 -5.06 8.20
CA PRO A 37 -8.12 -6.00 9.32
C PRO A 37 -8.90 -5.59 10.59
N ALA A 38 -9.05 -4.29 10.83
CA ALA A 38 -9.83 -3.73 11.95
C ALA A 38 -11.32 -4.12 11.92
N PHE A 39 -11.91 -4.23 10.73
CA PHE A 39 -13.36 -4.39 10.56
C PHE A 39 -13.75 -5.66 9.80
N ARG A 40 -12.78 -6.37 9.20
CA ARG A 40 -13.05 -7.62 8.49
C ARG A 40 -13.49 -8.73 9.45
N GLY A 41 -14.50 -9.51 9.07
CA GLY A 41 -14.93 -10.69 9.82
C GLY A 41 -13.99 -11.88 9.60
N GLY A 42 -14.03 -12.87 10.49
CA GLY A 42 -13.26 -14.12 10.36
C GLY A 42 -12.43 -14.47 11.59
N THR A 43 -11.88 -15.69 11.59
CA THR A 43 -11.01 -16.25 12.64
C THR A 43 -9.53 -16.31 12.23
N ASP A 44 -9.20 -15.64 11.12
CA ASP A 44 -7.88 -15.56 10.50
C ASP A 44 -6.94 -14.54 11.17
N ILE A 45 -7.50 -13.63 11.97
CA ILE A 45 -6.77 -12.71 12.84
C ILE A 45 -7.04 -13.10 14.29
N GLY A 46 -5.98 -13.25 15.09
CA GLY A 46 -6.08 -13.50 16.53
C GLY A 46 -6.78 -12.35 17.27
N SER A 47 -7.39 -12.65 18.43
CA SER A 47 -8.09 -11.65 19.25
C SER A 47 -7.21 -10.44 19.59
N ASP A 48 -5.95 -10.69 19.94
CA ASP A 48 -5.03 -9.65 20.40
C ASP A 48 -4.54 -8.79 19.23
N GLU A 49 -4.22 -9.42 18.08
CA GLU A 49 -3.84 -8.73 16.85
C GLU A 49 -4.99 -7.82 16.37
N ARG A 50 -6.23 -8.32 16.42
CA ARG A 50 -7.42 -7.52 16.09
C ARG A 50 -7.63 -6.37 17.06
N SER A 51 -7.53 -6.62 18.36
CA SER A 51 -7.70 -5.59 19.40
C SER A 51 -6.63 -4.51 19.29
N HIS A 52 -5.38 -4.89 18.98
CA HIS A 52 -4.29 -3.96 18.73
C HIS A 52 -4.56 -3.09 17.51
N VAL A 53 -4.93 -3.69 16.37
CA VAL A 53 -5.25 -2.95 15.14
C VAL A 53 -6.40 -1.96 15.35
N GLN A 54 -7.45 -2.38 16.05
CA GLN A 54 -8.57 -1.51 16.40
C GLN A 54 -8.15 -0.36 17.32
N TYR A 55 -7.43 -0.66 18.40
CA TYR A 55 -6.91 0.35 19.32
C TYR A 55 -6.05 1.38 18.59
N THR A 56 -5.15 0.92 17.73
CA THR A 56 -4.28 1.78 16.92
C THR A 56 -5.11 2.67 16.00
N LEU A 57 -6.09 2.13 15.28
CA LEU A 57 -6.96 2.91 14.40
C LEU A 57 -7.72 4.02 15.16
N TYR A 58 -8.29 3.70 16.32
CA TYR A 58 -9.07 4.67 17.11
C TYR A 58 -8.23 5.80 17.70
N ASN A 59 -6.93 5.58 17.89
CA ASN A 59 -6.01 6.55 18.47
C ASN A 59 -5.07 7.20 17.43
N MET A 60 -5.23 6.87 16.14
CA MET A 60 -4.37 7.37 15.07
C MET A 60 -4.82 8.75 14.58
N PRO A 61 -3.89 9.69 14.34
CA PRO A 61 -4.19 10.95 13.66
C PRO A 61 -4.78 10.72 12.26
N VAL A 62 -5.71 11.57 11.84
CA VAL A 62 -6.36 11.48 10.51
C VAL A 62 -5.35 11.53 9.36
N SER A 63 -4.25 12.26 9.53
CA SER A 63 -3.17 12.32 8.53
C SER A 63 -2.55 10.95 8.25
N LEU A 64 -2.50 10.08 9.25
CA LEU A 64 -1.91 8.74 9.16
C LEU A 64 -2.95 7.67 8.83
N SER A 65 -4.21 7.86 9.21
CA SER A 65 -5.27 6.87 8.99
C SER A 65 -5.48 6.53 7.52
N ARG A 66 -5.19 7.47 6.61
CA ARG A 66 -5.26 7.22 5.16
C ARG A 66 -4.30 6.11 4.72
N SER A 67 -3.01 6.22 5.06
CA SER A 67 -2.00 5.20 4.69
C SER A 67 -2.19 3.89 5.47
N PHE A 68 -2.85 3.95 6.61
CA PHE A 68 -3.20 2.75 7.38
C PHE A 68 -4.35 1.97 6.74
N ILE A 69 -5.41 2.66 6.32
CA ILE A 69 -6.59 2.03 5.67
C ILE A 69 -6.28 1.63 4.23
N TYR A 70 -5.57 2.49 3.49
CA TYR A 70 -5.17 2.28 2.11
C TYR A 70 -3.66 2.50 1.99
N PRO A 71 -2.86 1.43 2.16
CA PRO A 71 -1.41 1.47 2.08
C PRO A 71 -0.86 2.09 0.79
N ARG A 72 0.40 2.50 0.82
CA ARG A 72 1.11 2.96 -0.39
C ARG A 72 2.02 1.85 -0.89
N LEU A 73 1.86 1.47 -2.15
CA LEU A 73 2.71 0.49 -2.84
C LEU A 73 3.63 1.21 -3.83
N PHE A 74 4.91 0.88 -3.83
CA PHE A 74 5.93 1.46 -4.71
C PHE A 74 6.67 0.36 -5.47
N SER A 75 6.89 0.52 -6.78
CA SER A 75 7.86 -0.31 -7.53
C SER A 75 9.26 0.21 -7.27
N LEU A 76 10.18 -0.70 -6.94
CA LEU A 76 11.61 -0.40 -6.79
C LEU A 76 12.41 -0.72 -8.05
N LEU A 77 11.81 -1.40 -9.02
CA LEU A 77 12.46 -1.70 -10.30
C LEU A 77 12.37 -0.50 -11.26
N ASP A 78 11.20 0.15 -11.31
CA ASP A 78 10.89 1.27 -12.21
C ASP A 78 11.03 2.61 -11.48
N LEU A 79 12.19 2.84 -10.86
CA LEU A 79 12.46 4.12 -10.20
C LEU A 79 12.70 5.21 -11.24
N ALA A 80 11.85 6.23 -11.26
CA ALA A 80 12.12 7.48 -11.98
C ALA A 80 13.50 8.02 -11.57
N PRO A 81 14.28 8.68 -12.45
CA PRO A 81 15.66 9.07 -12.16
C PRO A 81 15.85 9.87 -10.85
N GLU A 82 14.83 10.60 -10.43
CA GLU A 82 14.82 11.48 -9.27
C GLU A 82 14.44 10.74 -7.98
N ALA A 83 13.76 9.59 -8.07
CA ALA A 83 13.28 8.85 -6.91
C ALA A 83 14.44 8.40 -6.01
N GLY A 84 14.29 8.45 -4.69
CA GLY A 84 15.36 8.10 -3.75
C GLY A 84 16.50 9.11 -3.66
N LEU A 85 16.37 10.28 -4.30
CA LEU A 85 17.29 11.41 -4.17
C LEU A 85 16.59 12.61 -3.50
N PRO A 86 17.34 13.48 -2.80
CA PRO A 86 16.81 14.75 -2.28
C PRO A 86 16.29 15.66 -3.40
N SER A 87 15.18 16.36 -3.16
CA SER A 87 14.71 17.42 -4.06
C SER A 87 14.08 18.59 -3.29
N ASP A 88 14.35 19.80 -3.76
CA ASP A 88 13.72 21.02 -3.26
C ASP A 88 12.49 21.46 -4.08
N ASP A 89 12.10 20.68 -5.09
CA ASP A 89 10.89 20.99 -5.86
C ASP A 89 9.63 20.85 -4.97
N PRO A 90 8.87 21.93 -4.73
CA PRO A 90 7.66 21.89 -3.92
C PRO A 90 6.54 21.02 -4.52
N ARG A 91 6.63 20.63 -5.80
CA ARG A 91 5.66 19.75 -6.46
C ARG A 91 6.00 18.27 -6.31
N ALA A 92 7.24 17.94 -5.98
CA ALA A 92 7.66 16.56 -5.81
C ALA A 92 7.05 15.98 -4.54
N VAL A 93 6.53 14.75 -4.63
CA VAL A 93 6.09 14.01 -3.45
C VAL A 93 7.35 13.50 -2.75
N THR A 94 7.65 14.09 -1.60
CA THR A 94 8.87 13.81 -0.83
C THR A 94 8.54 13.27 0.56
N ALA A 95 9.53 12.66 1.21
CA ALA A 95 9.47 12.20 2.60
C ALA A 95 10.79 12.46 3.33
N GLY A 96 10.74 12.47 4.66
CA GLY A 96 11.91 12.61 5.52
C GLY A 96 12.46 14.04 5.59
N ALA A 97 13.47 14.22 6.44
CA ALA A 97 14.09 15.52 6.67
C ALA A 97 14.79 16.05 5.40
N ASP A 98 15.40 15.15 4.64
CA ASP A 98 16.15 15.46 3.41
C ASP A 98 15.27 15.57 2.16
N LYS A 99 13.93 15.52 2.32
CA LYS A 99 12.96 15.61 1.22
C LYS A 99 13.28 14.64 0.08
N ILE A 100 13.44 13.36 0.42
CA ILE A 100 13.71 12.31 -0.56
C ILE A 100 12.48 12.12 -1.44
N VAL A 101 12.66 12.21 -2.77
CA VAL A 101 11.58 12.01 -3.74
C VAL A 101 11.10 10.56 -3.68
N LEU A 102 9.80 10.36 -3.46
CA LEU A 102 9.20 9.05 -3.43
C LEU A 102 8.86 8.56 -4.85
N PRO A 103 8.91 7.24 -5.10
CA PRO A 103 8.41 6.66 -6.34
C PRO A 103 6.90 6.89 -6.50
N HIS A 104 6.39 6.72 -7.72
CA HIS A 104 4.96 6.78 -7.98
C HIS A 104 4.22 5.66 -7.22
N VAL A 105 3.10 6.03 -6.59
CA VAL A 105 2.26 5.07 -5.84
C VAL A 105 1.46 4.22 -6.82
N LEU A 106 1.59 2.90 -6.70
CA LEU A 106 0.83 1.93 -7.48
C LEU A 106 -0.51 1.60 -6.81
N ASN A 107 -1.46 1.15 -7.63
CA ASN A 107 -2.71 0.57 -7.16
C ASN A 107 -2.44 -0.68 -6.32
N LEU A 108 -3.31 -0.92 -5.35
CA LEU A 108 -3.18 -2.01 -4.39
C LEU A 108 -3.79 -3.31 -4.92
N SER A 109 -3.26 -3.80 -6.05
CA SER A 109 -3.67 -5.05 -6.69
C SER A 109 -2.48 -5.96 -7.00
N VAL A 110 -2.68 -7.26 -6.89
CA VAL A 110 -1.76 -8.36 -7.26
C VAL A 110 -1.34 -8.24 -8.72
N GLU A 111 -2.19 -7.67 -9.60
CA GLU A 111 -1.84 -7.44 -11.01
C GLU A 111 -0.59 -6.55 -11.18
N ARG A 112 -0.29 -5.72 -10.16
CA ARG A 112 0.85 -4.82 -10.16
C ARG A 112 2.15 -5.50 -9.74
N LEU A 113 2.07 -6.68 -9.15
CA LEU A 113 3.23 -7.47 -8.75
C LEU A 113 3.70 -8.32 -9.92
N ASN A 114 5.00 -8.26 -10.21
CA ASN A 114 5.65 -9.10 -11.21
C ASN A 114 6.72 -9.99 -10.55
N THR A 115 6.93 -11.18 -11.09
CA THR A 115 7.90 -12.16 -10.57
C THR A 115 9.35 -11.65 -10.65
N GLU A 116 9.63 -10.67 -11.51
CA GLU A 116 10.96 -10.13 -11.76
C GLU A 116 11.27 -8.85 -10.96
N GLY A 117 10.35 -8.38 -10.13
CA GLY A 117 10.45 -7.08 -9.46
C GLY A 117 10.50 -7.14 -7.95
N ALA A 118 10.69 -5.95 -7.38
CA ALA A 118 10.68 -5.71 -5.94
C ALA A 118 9.73 -4.55 -5.64
N PHE A 119 8.88 -4.72 -4.63
CA PHE A 119 7.83 -3.78 -4.30
C PHE A 119 7.87 -3.44 -2.81
N LEU A 120 7.82 -2.15 -2.50
CA LEU A 120 7.78 -1.64 -1.14
C LEU A 120 6.36 -1.20 -0.81
N LEU A 121 5.77 -1.75 0.24
CA LEU A 121 4.47 -1.36 0.77
C LEU A 121 4.64 -0.70 2.14
N GLU A 122 4.03 0.47 2.31
CA GLU A 122 3.98 1.22 3.56
C GLU A 122 2.55 1.31 4.07
N ASP A 123 2.29 0.80 5.28
CA ASP A 123 0.96 0.79 5.90
C ASP A 123 0.88 1.63 7.19
N THR A 124 1.74 2.63 7.33
CA THR A 124 1.91 3.47 8.54
C THR A 124 2.59 2.80 9.73
N LEU A 125 2.36 1.50 9.96
CA LEU A 125 2.94 0.78 11.11
C LEU A 125 4.24 0.08 10.75
N SER A 126 4.30 -0.47 9.55
CA SER A 126 5.36 -1.30 9.05
C SER A 126 5.65 -1.03 7.58
N LEU A 127 6.85 -1.43 7.18
CA LEU A 127 7.25 -1.51 5.77
C LEU A 127 7.32 -2.97 5.37
N TYR A 128 6.89 -3.27 4.15
CA TYR A 128 6.95 -4.63 3.60
C TYR A 128 7.65 -4.58 2.24
N LEU A 129 8.77 -5.28 2.12
CA LEU A 129 9.50 -5.43 0.87
C LEU A 129 9.16 -6.80 0.30
N TRP A 130 8.27 -6.83 -0.69
CA TRP A 130 7.96 -8.03 -1.46
C TRP A 130 8.98 -8.19 -2.57
N VAL A 131 9.55 -9.39 -2.70
CA VAL A 131 10.61 -9.73 -3.66
C VAL A 131 10.15 -10.89 -4.53
N GLY A 132 10.05 -10.63 -5.83
CA GLY A 132 9.71 -11.63 -6.83
C GLY A 132 10.78 -12.72 -6.93
N ARG A 133 10.37 -13.95 -7.23
CA ARG A 133 11.28 -15.11 -7.26
C ARG A 133 12.31 -15.07 -8.38
N ALA A 134 12.05 -14.31 -9.45
CA ALA A 134 12.96 -14.13 -10.59
C ALA A 134 13.56 -12.72 -10.64
N LEU A 135 13.60 -12.02 -9.50
CA LEU A 135 14.30 -10.74 -9.40
C LEU A 135 15.76 -10.92 -9.82
N HIS A 136 16.24 -10.00 -10.66
CA HIS A 136 17.58 -10.09 -11.23
C HIS A 136 18.66 -10.19 -10.12
N PRO A 137 19.62 -11.13 -10.17
CA PRO A 137 20.59 -11.35 -9.10
C PRO A 137 21.41 -10.12 -8.71
N ARG A 138 21.71 -9.24 -9.68
CA ARG A 138 22.35 -7.95 -9.36
C ARG A 138 21.52 -7.11 -8.41
N PHE A 139 20.21 -7.03 -8.61
CA PHE A 139 19.33 -6.24 -7.73
C PHE A 139 19.21 -6.91 -6.35
N VAL A 140 19.19 -8.24 -6.29
CA VAL A 140 19.26 -9.00 -5.03
C VAL A 140 20.55 -8.67 -4.28
N SER A 141 21.69 -8.64 -4.98
CA SER A 141 22.99 -8.27 -4.41
C SER A 141 23.01 -6.82 -3.92
N SER A 142 22.46 -5.87 -4.69
CA SER A 142 22.33 -4.46 -4.28
C SER A 142 21.51 -4.28 -3.00
N LEU A 143 20.45 -5.07 -2.82
CA LEU A 143 19.56 -4.97 -1.66
C LEU A 143 20.05 -5.73 -0.43
N PHE A 144 20.57 -6.95 -0.63
CA PHE A 144 20.82 -7.92 0.45
C PHE A 144 22.29 -8.30 0.60
N GLY A 145 23.18 -7.83 -0.29
CA GLY A 145 24.60 -8.18 -0.28
C GLY A 145 24.88 -9.66 -0.57
N ALA A 146 23.93 -10.37 -1.16
CA ALA A 146 24.01 -11.80 -1.48
C ALA A 146 23.61 -12.06 -2.94
N ASP A 147 24.20 -13.10 -3.54
CA ASP A 147 23.90 -13.49 -4.93
C ASP A 147 22.50 -14.11 -5.09
N SER A 148 21.95 -14.67 -4.00
CA SER A 148 20.61 -15.23 -3.92
C SER A 148 20.07 -15.15 -2.49
N ILE A 149 18.76 -15.07 -2.36
CA ILE A 149 18.02 -15.15 -1.10
C ILE A 149 17.17 -16.43 -1.00
N GLU A 150 17.39 -17.39 -1.90
CA GLU A 150 16.74 -18.69 -1.86
C GLU A 150 17.21 -19.49 -0.64
N GLY A 151 16.28 -20.16 0.05
CA GLY A 151 16.58 -20.94 1.26
C GLY A 151 16.82 -20.12 2.53
N ILE A 152 16.96 -18.79 2.44
CA ILE A 152 17.06 -17.90 3.61
C ILE A 152 15.66 -17.63 4.17
N ASP A 153 15.50 -17.70 5.49
CA ASP A 153 14.26 -17.31 6.16
C ASP A 153 14.03 -15.81 5.96
N CYS A 154 12.83 -15.44 5.50
CA CYS A 154 12.42 -14.05 5.32
C CYS A 154 12.58 -13.19 6.59
N ARG A 155 12.58 -13.80 7.78
CA ARG A 155 12.78 -13.13 9.07
C ARG A 155 14.23 -12.69 9.32
N GLU A 156 15.19 -13.33 8.66
CA GLU A 156 16.61 -13.02 8.77
C GLU A 156 17.07 -12.00 7.73
N LEU A 157 16.27 -11.84 6.66
CA LEU A 157 16.55 -10.87 5.61
C LEU A 157 16.35 -9.43 6.11
N SER A 158 17.36 -8.61 5.85
CA SER A 158 17.36 -7.17 6.06
C SER A 158 18.14 -6.50 4.93
N LEU A 159 17.92 -5.20 4.71
CA LEU A 159 18.70 -4.46 3.73
C LEU A 159 20.17 -4.43 4.17
N ALA A 160 21.06 -4.84 3.27
CA ALA A 160 22.49 -4.69 3.47
C ALA A 160 22.90 -3.20 3.40
N PRO A 161 24.08 -2.84 3.95
CA PRO A 161 24.65 -1.53 3.71
C PRO A 161 24.74 -1.26 2.19
N PRO A 162 24.29 -0.09 1.71
CA PRO A 162 24.25 0.19 0.29
C PRO A 162 25.67 0.28 -0.28
N THR A 163 25.91 -0.42 -1.39
CA THR A 163 27.20 -0.44 -2.10
C THR A 163 27.14 0.17 -3.50
N ASP A 164 25.93 0.39 -4.02
CA ASP A 164 25.66 0.95 -5.32
C ASP A 164 24.51 1.97 -5.29
N ASP A 165 24.21 2.57 -6.44
CA ASP A 165 23.15 3.58 -6.58
C ASP A 165 21.77 3.02 -6.22
N VAL A 166 21.44 1.82 -6.69
CA VAL A 166 20.14 1.17 -6.44
C VAL A 166 19.94 0.94 -4.94
N GLY A 167 20.90 0.32 -4.28
CA GLY A 167 20.86 0.10 -2.83
C GLY A 167 20.76 1.41 -2.07
N THR A 168 21.52 2.44 -2.47
CA THR A 168 21.49 3.77 -1.85
C THR A 168 20.10 4.40 -1.95
N ARG A 169 19.50 4.41 -3.14
CA ARG A 169 18.18 5.00 -3.38
C ARG A 169 17.08 4.28 -2.62
N VAL A 170 17.10 2.95 -2.58
CA VAL A 170 16.15 2.15 -1.79
C VAL A 170 16.32 2.43 -0.29
N HIS A 171 17.57 2.52 0.19
CA HIS A 171 17.84 2.86 1.58
C HIS A 171 17.30 4.25 1.93
N ASN A 172 17.55 5.26 1.09
CA ASN A 172 17.04 6.62 1.27
C ASN A 172 15.50 6.64 1.35
N ILE A 173 14.81 5.92 0.46
CA ILE A 173 13.34 5.83 0.49
C ILE A 173 12.86 5.21 1.80
N VAL A 174 13.46 4.10 2.23
CA VAL A 174 13.08 3.42 3.48
C VAL A 174 13.31 4.29 4.71
N GLN A 175 14.43 5.00 4.78
CA GLN A 175 14.72 5.90 5.91
C GLN A 175 13.82 7.13 5.90
N ALA A 176 13.62 7.76 4.75
CA ALA A 176 12.71 8.89 4.60
C ALA A 176 11.28 8.56 5.04
N LEU A 177 10.77 7.37 4.66
CA LEU A 177 9.47 6.90 5.12
C LEU A 177 9.41 6.71 6.64
N ARG A 178 10.50 6.24 7.27
CA ARG A 178 10.60 6.08 8.73
C ARG A 178 10.62 7.42 9.45
N GLU A 179 11.33 8.41 8.92
CA GLU A 179 11.42 9.76 9.49
C GLU A 179 10.07 10.49 9.49
N ASP A 180 9.23 10.22 8.50
CA ASP A 180 7.85 10.73 8.40
C ASP A 180 6.89 10.14 9.46
N ARG A 181 7.35 9.21 10.29
CA ARG A 181 6.53 8.51 11.29
C ARG A 181 7.15 8.65 12.68
N THR A 182 6.30 8.83 13.67
CA THR A 182 6.75 8.91 15.08
C THR A 182 7.22 7.56 15.61
N ALA A 183 6.58 6.48 15.18
CA ALA A 183 6.96 5.11 15.52
C ALA A 183 7.89 4.55 14.43
N HIS A 184 8.93 3.82 14.85
CA HIS A 184 9.84 3.18 13.92
C HIS A 184 9.13 2.05 13.15
N MET A 185 9.01 2.21 11.83
CA MET A 185 8.45 1.17 10.97
C MET A 185 9.47 0.06 10.71
N LYS A 186 9.17 -1.14 11.24
CA LYS A 186 9.96 -2.33 10.97
C LYS A 186 9.82 -2.70 9.48
N LEU A 187 10.93 -3.03 8.84
CA LEU A 187 10.94 -3.56 7.48
C LEU A 187 10.81 -5.08 7.54
N HIS A 188 9.80 -5.61 6.87
CA HIS A 188 9.56 -7.04 6.70
C HIS A 188 9.85 -7.43 5.25
N VAL A 189 10.85 -8.27 5.03
CA VAL A 189 11.13 -8.83 3.70
C VAL A 189 10.22 -10.04 3.49
N ILE A 190 9.59 -10.12 2.33
CA ILE A 190 8.68 -11.20 1.95
C ILE A 190 9.08 -11.65 0.56
N ARG A 191 9.30 -12.95 0.40
CA ARG A 191 9.65 -13.54 -0.89
C ARG A 191 8.42 -14.19 -1.52
N GLU A 192 8.30 -14.09 -2.84
CA GLU A 192 7.25 -14.77 -3.60
C GLU A 192 7.23 -16.27 -3.30
N GLY A 193 6.03 -16.80 -3.02
CA GLY A 193 5.82 -18.20 -2.65
C GLY A 193 6.14 -18.54 -1.18
N HIS A 194 6.58 -17.58 -0.36
CA HIS A 194 6.80 -17.83 1.07
C HIS A 194 5.46 -17.96 1.82
N PRO A 195 5.31 -18.85 2.83
CA PRO A 195 4.03 -19.05 3.53
C PRO A 195 3.41 -17.78 4.16
N VAL A 196 4.23 -16.77 4.48
CA VAL A 196 3.77 -15.49 5.07
C VAL A 196 3.22 -14.50 4.03
N GLU A 197 3.41 -14.78 2.74
CA GLU A 197 2.96 -13.94 1.63
C GLU A 197 1.45 -13.71 1.64
N GLY A 198 0.66 -14.69 2.09
CA GLY A 198 -0.79 -14.53 2.20
C GLY A 198 -1.21 -13.32 3.06
N LYS A 199 -0.46 -13.00 4.12
CA LYS A 199 -0.72 -11.81 4.95
C LYS A 199 -0.37 -10.51 4.22
N PHE A 200 0.57 -10.54 3.29
CA PHE A 200 0.90 -9.38 2.45
C PHE A 200 -0.23 -9.09 1.46
N PHE A 201 -0.78 -10.14 0.80
CA PHE A 201 -1.89 -9.96 -0.13
C PHE A 201 -3.17 -9.41 0.50
N TRP A 202 -3.37 -9.59 1.81
CA TRP A 202 -4.46 -8.93 2.52
C TRP A 202 -4.37 -7.39 2.53
N LYS A 203 -3.20 -6.82 2.23
CA LYS A 203 -2.98 -5.37 2.12
C LYS A 203 -3.24 -4.85 0.70
N LEU A 204 -3.41 -5.75 -0.27
CA LEU A 204 -3.78 -5.42 -1.66
C LEU A 204 -5.30 -5.34 -1.76
N VAL A 205 -5.84 -4.26 -1.20
CA VAL A 205 -7.28 -4.13 -0.92
C VAL A 205 -8.15 -3.99 -2.17
N GLU A 206 -7.58 -3.76 -3.36
CA GLU A 206 -8.38 -3.64 -4.59
C GLU A 206 -8.85 -4.98 -5.16
N ASP A 207 -8.22 -6.08 -4.76
CA ASP A 207 -8.57 -7.42 -5.24
C ASP A 207 -9.63 -8.10 -4.40
N ARG A 208 -10.15 -9.20 -4.96
CA ARG A 208 -10.92 -10.16 -4.17
C ARG A 208 -10.00 -10.86 -3.18
N ALA A 209 -10.52 -11.11 -1.99
CA ALA A 209 -9.84 -11.84 -0.94
C ALA A 209 -10.72 -12.95 -0.36
N SER A 210 -10.07 -14.03 0.09
CA SER A 210 -10.73 -15.25 0.58
C SER A 210 -11.26 -15.12 2.02
N PHE A 211 -11.75 -13.95 2.44
CA PHE A 211 -12.33 -13.72 3.76
C PHE A 211 -13.72 -13.08 3.69
N ALA A 212 -14.45 -13.12 4.81
CA ALA A 212 -15.80 -12.56 4.91
C ALA A 212 -15.75 -11.03 4.78
N GLY A 213 -16.35 -10.49 3.72
CA GLY A 213 -16.27 -9.07 3.35
C GLY A 213 -15.27 -8.75 2.24
N GLY A 214 -14.41 -9.70 1.85
CA GLY A 214 -13.44 -9.60 0.76
C GLY A 214 -13.92 -10.11 -0.61
N GLN A 215 -15.20 -10.42 -0.75
CA GLN A 215 -15.73 -11.18 -1.89
C GLN A 215 -15.87 -10.37 -3.19
N ALA A 216 -15.76 -9.04 -3.12
CA ALA A 216 -15.84 -8.15 -4.26
C ALA A 216 -14.54 -7.37 -4.41
N SER A 217 -14.02 -7.28 -5.62
CA SER A 217 -12.91 -6.36 -5.93
C SER A 217 -13.39 -4.91 -5.89
N TYR A 218 -12.45 -3.95 -5.95
CA TYR A 218 -12.79 -2.53 -6.01
C TYR A 218 -13.69 -2.19 -7.21
N ALA A 219 -13.37 -2.72 -8.39
CA ALA A 219 -14.16 -2.50 -9.60
C ALA A 219 -15.60 -3.02 -9.43
N GLU A 220 -15.78 -4.20 -8.83
CA GLU A 220 -17.08 -4.78 -8.56
C GLU A 220 -17.86 -3.98 -7.51
N TYR A 221 -17.17 -3.53 -6.46
CA TYR A 221 -17.73 -2.68 -5.42
C TYR A 221 -18.28 -1.38 -6.01
N LEU A 222 -17.51 -0.69 -6.85
CA LEU A 222 -18.00 0.51 -7.55
C LEU A 222 -19.24 0.20 -8.41
N GLY A 223 -19.25 -0.93 -9.12
CA GLY A 223 -20.41 -1.39 -9.88
C GLY A 223 -21.65 -1.65 -8.99
N GLN A 224 -21.46 -2.22 -7.79
CA GLN A 224 -22.52 -2.42 -6.81
C GLN A 224 -23.05 -1.09 -6.27
N ILE A 225 -22.18 -0.17 -5.84
CA ILE A 225 -22.56 1.17 -5.37
C ILE A 225 -23.33 1.90 -6.46
N ASN A 226 -22.85 1.84 -7.71
CA ASN A 226 -23.54 2.43 -8.84
C ASN A 226 -24.96 1.87 -8.97
N ARG A 227 -25.15 0.55 -9.02
CA ARG A 227 -26.49 -0.06 -9.13
C ARG A 227 -27.41 0.30 -7.95
N LEU A 228 -26.93 0.19 -6.72
CA LEU A 228 -27.73 0.45 -5.50
C LEU A 228 -28.09 1.92 -5.33
N SER A 229 -27.26 2.84 -5.83
CA SER A 229 -27.57 4.27 -5.81
C SER A 229 -28.75 4.62 -6.71
N HIS A 230 -29.00 3.85 -7.78
CA HIS A 230 -30.16 4.04 -8.67
C HIS A 230 -31.45 3.38 -8.16
N GLY A 231 -31.36 2.29 -7.39
CA GLY A 231 -32.49 1.45 -7.01
C GLY A 231 -33.41 1.99 -5.90
N GLY A 232 -33.30 3.27 -5.54
CA GLY A 232 -34.06 3.89 -4.45
C GLY A 232 -35.29 4.68 -4.90
N LYS A 233 -36.02 4.20 -5.93
CA LYS A 233 -37.34 4.73 -6.29
C LYS A 233 -38.44 3.91 -5.67
#